data_AF-A0A200QB44-F1
#
_entry.id   AF-A0A200QB44-F1
#
_cell.length_a   1.000
_cell.length_b   1.000
_cell.length_c   1.000
_cell.angle_alpha   90.00
_cell.angle_beta   90.00
_cell.angle_gamma   90.00
#
_symmetry.space_group_name_H-M   'P 1'
#
loop_
_entity.id
_entity.type
_entity.pdbx_description
1 polymer ?
#
loop_
_entity_poly.entity_id
_entity_poly.type
_entity_poly.pdbx_seq_one_letter_code
_entity_poly.pdbx_strand_id
1 'polypeptide(L)'
;MTEVKGSSSKRRGKTSEALSLEKRKREEEDFDPDFSSDIKGIISALQQIREKAHKDGQKKNEETISSVASEVKSMLEEAKSKIEKERQSFVKALSKSSKECESSLKDEYAKFQAAYEKFSKEKAAQLQAFKDIFSKFDDEKEKLFLRYEQQRKREKSMLSELEKTCADKITAAEDSLKKKKQSISIAFVSMSFCRVHTSQMPSQPLVYQQDGSTNAPVADWVLQTRTKAVYVVISRLLHNNAASSTLPSQILNNKKERKEYRFRERILERERRERDREEEMVNSFFLLCGCIDQASIGVVEKWGRFSKLANPGFHFFNPFAGECLAGVLSTRISSLDVRIETKTKDNVFVQLLCSIQYRIIKQNADDAFYELQNPKEQIQAYVFDVVRAHVPRMTLDELFEQKGDVAQAVLEELEKVMGAYGYNIEHILMVDIIPDPSVRKAMNEINAAQRLQLACVYKGEADKILQVKKAEAEAEAKYLGGVGVARQRQAITDGLRENILNFSHKVEGTSAKEVMDLIMITQYFDTIKDLGNSSKNTTVFLPHGPGHVRDISNQIRNGMMEASAAQVNADD
;
A
#
# COMPACT_ATOMS: atom_id res chain seq x y z
N MET A 1 -55.00 -19.82 7.27
CA MET A 1 -54.19 -20.77 6.46
C MET A 1 -53.24 -21.48 7.40
N THR A 2 -53.20 -22.79 7.60
CA THR A 2 -54.04 -23.93 7.24
C THR A 2 -53.52 -25.06 8.12
N GLU A 3 -54.39 -25.90 8.65
CA GLU A 3 -54.03 -27.18 9.27
C GLU A 3 -53.18 -28.05 8.32
N VAL A 4 -52.27 -28.85 8.87
CA VAL A 4 -51.84 -30.11 8.25
C VAL A 4 -51.76 -31.20 9.32
N LYS A 5 -52.71 -32.14 9.23
CA LYS A 5 -52.64 -33.50 9.78
C LYS A 5 -51.64 -34.33 8.97
N GLY A 6 -50.92 -35.23 9.64
CA GLY A 6 -50.14 -36.30 9.02
C GLY A 6 -50.00 -37.49 9.97
N SER A 7 -50.55 -38.63 9.55
CA SER A 7 -50.86 -39.85 10.29
C SER A 7 -49.87 -41.00 10.07
N SER A 8 -50.07 -42.11 10.84
CA SER A 8 -49.67 -43.52 10.57
C SER A 8 -48.31 -43.95 11.19
N SER A 9 -48.09 -45.13 11.78
CA SER A 9 -48.81 -46.43 11.76
C SER A 9 -48.28 -47.42 12.83
N LYS A 10 -49.18 -48.33 13.30
CA LYS A 10 -49.03 -49.82 13.42
C LYS A 10 -48.03 -50.40 14.47
N ARG A 11 -48.43 -51.07 15.57
CA ARG A 11 -49.11 -52.39 15.87
C ARG A 11 -48.17 -53.58 16.18
N ARG A 12 -48.55 -54.33 17.25
CA ARG A 12 -48.25 -55.75 17.67
C ARG A 12 -46.93 -56.03 18.41
N GLY A 13 -46.85 -56.90 19.43
CA GLY A 13 -47.80 -57.87 20.03
C GLY A 13 -47.36 -58.25 21.47
N LYS A 14 -48.30 -58.53 22.39
CA LYS A 14 -48.76 -59.86 22.86
C LYS A 14 -47.70 -60.71 23.58
N THR A 15 -47.93 -61.01 24.87
CA THR A 15 -48.28 -62.36 25.37
C THR A 15 -48.79 -62.31 26.81
N SER A 16 -50.04 -62.74 26.97
CA SER A 16 -50.63 -63.34 28.16
C SER A 16 -50.36 -64.85 28.16
N GLU A 17 -50.20 -65.46 29.33
CA GLU A 17 -50.45 -66.88 29.72
C GLU A 17 -49.59 -67.17 30.96
N ALA A 18 -49.94 -67.96 31.98
CA ALA A 18 -51.14 -68.71 32.31
C ALA A 18 -50.94 -69.34 33.71
N LEU A 19 -52.01 -69.30 34.52
CA LEU A 19 -52.62 -70.43 35.23
C LEU A 19 -51.79 -71.43 36.06
N SER A 20 -52.22 -71.62 37.31
CA SER A 20 -52.70 -72.94 37.81
C SER A 20 -53.60 -72.67 39.05
N LEU A 21 -54.90 -73.05 39.03
CA LEU A 21 -55.44 -74.39 39.38
C LEU A 21 -55.22 -74.70 40.89
N GLU A 22 -56.17 -75.12 41.73
CA GLU A 22 -57.46 -75.78 41.54
C GLU A 22 -58.06 -76.08 42.96
N LYS A 23 -59.39 -76.15 43.11
CA LYS A 23 -60.19 -77.03 44.02
C LYS A 23 -59.87 -77.06 45.54
N ARG A 24 -60.85 -77.00 46.46
CA ARG A 24 -61.98 -77.93 46.61
C ARG A 24 -63.12 -77.32 47.44
N LYS A 25 -64.33 -77.54 46.94
CA LYS A 25 -65.59 -77.96 47.58
C LYS A 25 -65.88 -77.51 49.04
N ARG A 26 -66.99 -76.78 49.17
CA ARG A 26 -67.97 -76.99 50.25
C ARG A 26 -68.98 -78.02 49.76
N GLU A 27 -69.11 -79.12 50.48
CA GLU A 27 -70.25 -80.05 50.48
C GLU A 27 -70.32 -80.64 51.89
N GLU A 28 -71.55 -80.73 52.40
CA GLU A 28 -72.02 -81.62 53.48
C GLU A 28 -71.52 -81.34 54.92
N GLU A 29 -72.26 -81.58 55.99
CA GLU A 29 -73.68 -81.80 56.33
C GLU A 29 -73.66 -81.90 57.88
N ASP A 30 -74.84 -81.86 58.49
CA ASP A 30 -75.11 -81.94 59.93
C ASP A 30 -74.28 -82.97 60.73
N PHE A 31 -73.83 -82.60 61.95
CA PHE A 31 -73.75 -83.51 63.11
C PHE A 31 -73.68 -82.74 64.46
N ASP A 32 -74.33 -83.34 65.45
CA ASP A 32 -74.81 -82.83 66.74
C ASP A 32 -73.80 -82.21 67.76
N PRO A 33 -74.31 -81.49 68.78
CA PRO A 33 -73.54 -80.63 69.68
C PRO A 33 -73.24 -81.29 71.05
N ASP A 34 -71.97 -81.52 71.38
CA ASP A 34 -71.43 -81.30 72.73
C ASP A 34 -69.94 -81.63 72.74
N PHE A 35 -69.07 -80.61 72.62
CA PHE A 35 -67.63 -80.56 72.94
C PHE A 35 -67.04 -79.39 72.14
N SER A 36 -67.02 -78.16 72.68
CA SER A 36 -66.10 -77.06 72.29
C SER A 36 -66.59 -75.66 72.76
N SER A 37 -66.70 -75.42 74.07
CA SER A 37 -66.58 -74.03 74.58
C SER A 37 -65.11 -73.61 74.60
N ASP A 38 -64.23 -74.51 75.03
CA ASP A 38 -62.84 -74.19 75.33
C ASP A 38 -61.99 -74.08 74.06
N ILE A 39 -62.24 -74.91 73.05
CA ILE A 39 -61.59 -74.78 71.74
C ILE A 39 -62.05 -73.50 71.03
N LYS A 40 -63.33 -73.10 71.14
CA LYS A 40 -63.82 -71.80 70.64
C LYS A 40 -63.17 -70.62 71.38
N GLY A 41 -62.99 -70.72 72.69
CA GLY A 41 -62.28 -69.72 73.51
C GLY A 41 -60.81 -69.58 73.11
N ILE A 42 -60.13 -70.70 72.91
CA ILE A 42 -58.72 -70.73 72.47
C ILE A 42 -58.58 -70.20 71.04
N ILE A 43 -59.48 -70.57 70.12
CA ILE A 43 -59.49 -70.05 68.74
C ILE A 43 -59.76 -68.54 68.72
N SER A 44 -60.70 -68.05 69.52
CA SER A 44 -61.00 -66.61 69.65
C SER A 44 -59.81 -65.85 70.24
N ALA A 45 -59.15 -66.39 71.27
CA ALA A 45 -57.94 -65.80 71.85
C ALA A 45 -56.77 -65.81 70.86
N LEU A 46 -56.56 -66.90 70.11
CA LEU A 46 -55.53 -66.98 69.06
C LEU A 46 -55.82 -66.03 67.89
N GLN A 47 -57.09 -65.83 67.52
CA GLN A 47 -57.49 -64.82 66.53
C GLN A 47 -57.23 -63.40 67.04
N GLN A 48 -57.54 -63.09 68.30
CA GLN A 48 -57.25 -61.78 68.89
C GLN A 48 -55.74 -61.52 69.01
N ILE A 49 -54.94 -62.53 69.35
CA ILE A 49 -53.47 -62.42 69.40
C ILE A 49 -52.91 -62.21 67.98
N ARG A 50 -53.42 -62.94 66.98
CA ARG A 50 -53.04 -62.77 65.57
C ARG A 50 -53.41 -61.38 65.04
N GLU A 51 -54.60 -60.88 65.35
CA GLU A 51 -55.03 -59.53 64.94
C GLU A 51 -54.22 -58.42 65.64
N LYS A 52 -53.91 -58.57 66.93
CA LYS A 52 -53.04 -57.63 67.64
C LYS A 52 -51.61 -57.65 67.09
N ALA A 53 -51.03 -58.83 66.86
CA ALA A 53 -49.70 -58.96 66.27
C ALA A 53 -49.64 -58.36 64.84
N HIS A 54 -50.71 -58.52 64.05
CA HIS A 54 -50.80 -57.92 62.72
C HIS A 54 -50.97 -56.39 62.76
N LYS A 55 -51.78 -55.86 63.68
CA LYS A 55 -51.95 -54.41 63.88
C LYS A 55 -50.70 -53.73 64.43
N ASP A 56 -49.98 -54.38 65.34
CA ASP A 56 -48.72 -53.86 65.88
C ASP A 56 -47.59 -53.91 64.84
N GLY A 57 -47.56 -54.95 63.99
CA GLY A 57 -46.67 -55.01 62.83
C GLY A 57 -46.98 -53.93 61.79
N GLN A 58 -48.26 -53.68 61.51
CA GLN A 58 -48.69 -52.60 60.62
C GLN A 58 -48.35 -51.21 61.18
N LYS A 59 -48.57 -50.95 62.47
CA LYS A 59 -48.18 -49.68 63.12
C LYS A 59 -46.67 -49.44 63.06
N LYS A 60 -45.84 -50.44 63.33
CA LYS A 60 -44.37 -50.32 63.21
C LYS A 60 -43.93 -50.05 61.77
N ASN A 61 -44.58 -50.67 60.78
CA ASN A 61 -44.31 -50.40 59.38
C ASN A 61 -44.75 -48.98 58.98
N GLU A 62 -45.86 -48.47 59.54
CA GLU A 62 -46.36 -47.12 59.27
C GLU A 62 -45.49 -46.04 59.94
N GLU A 63 -45.00 -46.28 61.16
CA GLU A 63 -44.05 -45.42 61.87
C GLU A 63 -42.68 -45.38 61.17
N THR A 64 -42.18 -46.52 60.69
CA THR A 64 -40.91 -46.58 59.92
C THR A 64 -41.04 -45.88 58.57
N ILE A 65 -42.16 -46.05 57.85
CA ILE A 65 -42.44 -45.31 56.61
C ILE A 65 -42.54 -43.81 56.88
N SER A 66 -43.20 -43.40 57.98
CA SER A 66 -43.32 -42.00 58.38
C SER A 66 -41.95 -41.39 58.73
N SER A 67 -41.11 -42.13 59.47
CA SER A 67 -39.74 -41.73 59.79
C SER A 67 -38.90 -41.56 58.53
N VAL A 68 -38.88 -42.55 57.63
CA VAL A 68 -38.13 -42.49 56.38
C VAL A 68 -38.66 -41.38 55.47
N ALA A 69 -39.97 -41.17 55.40
CA ALA A 69 -40.56 -40.07 54.64
C ALA A 69 -40.16 -38.70 55.20
N SER A 70 -40.08 -38.56 56.53
CA SER A 70 -39.63 -37.32 57.17
C SER A 70 -38.15 -37.02 56.90
N GLU A 71 -37.31 -38.07 56.87
CA GLU A 71 -35.88 -37.97 56.60
C GLU A 71 -35.61 -37.63 55.13
N VAL A 72 -36.28 -38.29 54.19
CA VAL A 72 -36.20 -37.97 52.75
C VAL A 72 -36.69 -36.55 52.48
N LYS A 73 -37.76 -36.10 53.15
CA LYS A 73 -38.28 -34.73 53.02
C LYS A 73 -37.29 -33.70 53.57
N SER A 74 -36.63 -34.00 54.69
CA SER A 74 -35.55 -33.19 55.26
C SER A 74 -34.37 -33.06 54.29
N MET A 75 -33.90 -34.18 53.73
CA MET A 75 -32.80 -34.17 52.75
C MET A 75 -33.16 -33.41 51.48
N LEU A 76 -34.41 -33.51 51.02
CA LEU A 76 -34.90 -32.80 49.83
C LEU A 76 -34.96 -31.29 50.07
N GLU A 77 -35.47 -30.83 51.22
CA GLU A 77 -35.47 -29.41 51.56
C GLU A 77 -34.06 -28.85 51.75
N GLU A 78 -33.15 -29.64 52.34
CA GLU A 78 -31.74 -29.23 52.44
C GLU A 78 -31.08 -29.09 51.05
N ALA A 79 -31.29 -30.07 50.15
CA ALA A 79 -30.79 -30.01 48.77
C ALA A 79 -31.36 -28.83 47.99
N LYS A 80 -32.68 -28.57 48.13
CA LYS A 80 -33.34 -27.41 47.53
C LYS A 80 -32.76 -26.09 48.04
N SER A 81 -32.46 -26.01 49.33
CA SER A 81 -31.84 -24.82 49.93
C SER A 81 -30.42 -24.56 49.41
N LYS A 82 -29.63 -25.61 49.16
CA LYS A 82 -28.28 -25.52 48.56
C LYS A 82 -28.37 -25.05 47.11
N ILE A 83 -29.26 -25.64 46.32
CA ILE A 83 -29.49 -25.25 44.92
C ILE A 83 -29.95 -23.79 44.82
N GLU A 84 -30.84 -23.33 45.70
CA GLU A 84 -31.32 -21.94 45.65
C GLU A 84 -30.20 -20.95 46.04
N LYS A 85 -29.32 -21.31 46.98
CA LYS A 85 -28.13 -20.50 47.32
C LYS A 85 -27.15 -20.41 46.15
N GLU A 86 -26.89 -21.51 45.46
CA GLU A 86 -26.06 -21.52 44.26
C GLU A 86 -26.69 -20.71 43.13
N ARG A 87 -28.00 -20.87 42.90
CA ARG A 87 -28.73 -20.07 41.91
C ARG A 87 -28.58 -18.58 42.18
N GLN A 88 -28.72 -18.15 43.43
CA GLN A 88 -28.56 -16.75 43.81
C GLN A 88 -27.11 -16.24 43.69
N SER A 89 -26.11 -17.08 43.95
CA SER A 89 -24.70 -16.70 43.75
C SER A 89 -24.36 -16.55 42.26
N PHE A 90 -24.84 -17.46 41.41
CA PHE A 90 -24.69 -17.38 39.96
C PHE A 90 -25.38 -16.14 39.36
N VAL A 91 -26.60 -15.83 39.79
CA VAL A 91 -27.31 -14.62 39.34
C VAL A 91 -26.55 -13.35 39.72
N LYS A 92 -25.98 -13.28 40.93
CA LYS A 92 -25.13 -12.16 41.34
C LYS A 92 -23.86 -12.05 40.49
N ALA A 93 -23.19 -13.17 40.22
CA ALA A 93 -22.00 -13.22 39.37
C ALA A 93 -22.30 -12.76 37.93
N LEU A 94 -23.39 -13.26 37.33
CA LEU A 94 -23.85 -12.84 36.00
C LEU A 94 -24.20 -11.35 35.97
N SER A 95 -24.87 -10.83 37.00
CA SER A 95 -25.19 -9.40 37.07
C SER A 95 -23.94 -8.52 37.17
N LYS A 96 -22.90 -8.99 37.88
CA LYS A 96 -21.62 -8.30 38.01
C LYS A 96 -20.86 -8.29 36.69
N SER A 97 -20.75 -9.45 36.04
CA SER A 97 -20.11 -9.59 34.73
C SER A 97 -20.84 -8.77 33.65
N SER A 98 -22.17 -8.74 33.68
CA SER A 98 -22.98 -7.89 32.78
C SER A 98 -22.66 -6.40 32.97
N LYS A 99 -22.54 -5.93 34.22
CA LYS A 99 -22.19 -4.53 34.52
C LYS A 99 -20.76 -4.18 34.09
N GLU A 100 -19.82 -5.09 34.28
CA GLU A 100 -18.43 -4.94 33.80
C GLU A 100 -18.34 -4.90 32.26
N CYS A 101 -19.17 -5.70 31.59
CA CYS A 101 -19.28 -5.68 30.13
C CYS A 101 -19.88 -4.36 29.63
N GLU A 102 -20.94 -3.86 30.28
CA GLU A 102 -21.55 -2.56 29.95
C GLU A 102 -20.59 -1.39 30.20
N SER A 103 -19.80 -1.40 31.28
CA SER A 103 -18.81 -0.36 31.53
C SER A 103 -17.71 -0.37 30.48
N SER A 104 -17.21 -1.56 30.12
CA SER A 104 -16.19 -1.72 29.08
C SER A 104 -16.70 -1.26 27.70
N LEU A 105 -17.96 -1.55 27.38
CA LEU A 105 -18.62 -1.08 26.16
C LEU A 105 -18.75 0.45 26.13
N LYS A 106 -19.10 1.09 27.25
CA LYS A 106 -19.17 2.55 27.36
C LYS A 106 -17.79 3.20 27.20
N ASP A 107 -16.74 2.59 27.77
CA ASP A 107 -15.37 3.08 27.63
C ASP A 107 -14.87 2.98 26.19
N GLU A 108 -15.11 1.86 25.50
CA GLU A 108 -14.77 1.71 24.08
C GLU A 108 -15.59 2.65 23.18
N TYR A 109 -16.87 2.84 23.47
CA TYR A 109 -17.70 3.83 22.76
C TYR A 109 -17.17 5.25 22.94
N ALA A 110 -16.73 5.63 24.15
CA ALA A 110 -16.13 6.94 24.41
C ALA A 110 -14.80 7.13 23.67
N LYS A 111 -13.95 6.10 23.62
CA LYS A 111 -12.71 6.13 22.82
C LYS A 111 -13.00 6.29 21.33
N PHE A 112 -13.99 5.56 20.82
CA PHE A 112 -14.40 5.66 19.43
C PHE A 112 -14.93 7.06 19.10
N GLN A 113 -15.77 7.62 19.97
CA GLN A 113 -16.29 8.98 19.83
C GLN A 113 -15.17 10.03 19.81
N ALA A 114 -14.19 9.91 20.71
CA ALA A 114 -13.03 10.80 20.76
C ALA A 114 -12.14 10.69 19.49
N ALA A 115 -11.96 9.47 18.98
CA ALA A 115 -11.24 9.23 17.73
C ALA A 115 -11.98 9.83 16.53
N TYR A 116 -13.31 9.68 16.48
CA TYR A 116 -14.16 10.27 15.44
C TYR A 116 -14.10 11.80 15.44
N GLU A 117 -14.17 12.43 16.61
CA GLU A 117 -14.02 13.89 16.73
C GLU A 117 -12.64 14.37 16.30
N LYS A 118 -11.57 13.65 16.68
CA LYS A 118 -10.20 13.96 16.24
C LYS A 118 -10.09 13.89 14.72
N PHE A 119 -10.60 12.82 14.12
CA PHE A 119 -10.63 12.65 12.66
C PHE A 119 -11.42 13.76 11.96
N SER A 120 -12.58 14.14 12.50
CA SER A 120 -13.40 15.22 11.96
C SER A 120 -12.67 16.57 11.97
N LYS A 121 -11.98 16.89 13.08
CA LYS A 121 -11.16 18.11 13.20
C LYS A 121 -9.98 18.10 12.21
N GLU A 122 -9.31 16.96 12.06
CA GLU A 122 -8.16 16.82 11.15
C GLU A 122 -8.58 16.93 9.68
N LYS A 123 -9.71 16.32 9.30
CA LYS A 123 -10.33 16.48 7.98
C LYS A 123 -10.67 17.95 7.69
N ALA A 124 -11.26 18.66 8.66
CA ALA A 124 -11.59 20.08 8.49
C ALA A 124 -10.33 20.95 8.32
N ALA A 125 -9.28 20.69 9.09
CA ALA A 125 -8.00 21.38 8.98
C ALA A 125 -7.32 21.13 7.62
N GLN A 126 -7.31 19.89 7.14
CA GLN A 126 -6.78 19.56 5.81
C GLN A 126 -7.58 20.22 4.69
N LEU A 127 -8.91 20.21 4.76
CA LEU A 127 -9.75 20.91 3.79
C LEU A 127 -9.49 22.42 3.77
N GLN A 128 -9.25 23.03 4.93
CA GLN A 128 -8.91 24.44 5.00
C GLN A 128 -7.52 24.70 4.40
N ALA A 129 -6.52 23.88 4.72
CA ALA A 129 -5.19 23.98 4.11
C ALA A 129 -5.24 23.85 2.57
N PHE A 130 -6.06 22.94 2.05
CA PHE A 130 -6.27 22.81 0.61
C PHE A 130 -6.90 24.08 0.01
N LYS A 131 -7.93 24.65 0.65
CA LYS A 131 -8.54 25.92 0.19
C LYS A 131 -7.52 27.05 0.16
N ASP A 132 -6.67 27.17 1.18
CA ASP A 132 -5.65 28.21 1.25
C ASP A 132 -4.59 28.03 0.14
N ILE A 133 -4.22 26.77 -0.18
CA ILE A 133 -3.34 26.46 -1.31
C ILE A 133 -3.99 26.88 -2.63
N PHE A 134 -5.26 26.55 -2.87
CA PHE A 134 -5.97 26.97 -4.08
C PHE A 134 -6.05 28.49 -4.21
N SER A 135 -6.33 29.20 -3.12
CA SER A 135 -6.32 30.67 -3.12
C SER A 135 -4.96 31.23 -3.53
N LYS A 136 -3.85 30.68 -3.01
CA LYS A 136 -2.49 31.10 -3.41
C LYS A 136 -2.21 30.82 -4.89
N PHE A 137 -2.67 29.68 -5.41
CA PHE A 137 -2.52 29.35 -6.83
C PHE A 137 -3.31 30.31 -7.72
N ASP A 138 -4.54 30.69 -7.33
CA ASP A 138 -5.33 31.66 -8.07
C ASP A 138 -4.68 33.05 -8.05
N ASP A 139 -4.15 33.49 -6.91
CA ASP A 139 -3.39 34.75 -6.80
C ASP A 139 -2.14 34.77 -7.70
N GLU A 140 -1.39 33.67 -7.74
CA GLU A 140 -0.20 33.56 -8.60
C GLU A 140 -0.57 33.54 -10.08
N LYS A 141 -1.66 32.86 -10.44
CA LYS A 141 -2.19 32.82 -11.80
C LYS A 141 -2.59 34.22 -12.27
N GLU A 142 -3.28 35.01 -11.44
CA GLU A 142 -3.62 36.41 -11.78
C GLU A 142 -2.37 37.27 -11.96
N LYS A 143 -1.37 37.16 -11.08
CA LYS A 143 -0.09 37.86 -11.22
C LYS A 143 0.64 37.51 -12.51
N LEU A 144 0.65 36.22 -12.88
CA LEU A 144 1.23 35.74 -14.14
C LEU A 144 0.49 36.29 -15.36
N PHE A 145 -0.84 36.34 -15.28
CA PHE A 145 -1.68 36.92 -16.34
C PHE A 145 -1.40 38.40 -16.55
N LEU A 146 -1.31 39.18 -15.45
CA LEU A 146 -0.94 40.59 -15.49
C LEU A 146 0.45 40.83 -16.09
N ARG A 147 1.45 40.01 -15.72
CA ARG A 147 2.79 40.08 -16.32
C ARG A 147 2.76 39.80 -17.82
N TYR A 148 2.00 38.78 -18.24
CA TYR A 148 1.86 38.42 -19.64
C TYR A 148 1.17 39.53 -20.45
N GLU A 149 0.11 40.15 -19.94
CA GLU A 149 -0.53 41.29 -20.60
C GLU A 149 0.42 42.50 -20.72
N GLN A 150 1.19 42.78 -19.66
CA GLN A 150 2.15 43.87 -19.68
C GLN A 150 3.26 43.61 -20.71
N GLN A 151 3.74 42.38 -20.81
CA GLN A 151 4.73 41.99 -21.81
C GLN A 151 4.17 42.08 -23.23
N ARG A 152 2.94 41.59 -23.47
CA ARG A 152 2.26 41.74 -24.76
C ARG A 152 2.09 43.21 -25.16
N LYS A 153 1.74 44.09 -24.21
CA LYS A 153 1.65 45.53 -24.47
C LYS A 153 3.00 46.13 -24.87
N ARG A 154 4.10 45.74 -24.20
CA ARG A 154 5.47 46.16 -24.56
C ARG A 154 5.93 45.64 -25.93
N GLU A 155 5.66 44.37 -26.23
CA GLU A 155 5.99 43.80 -27.54
C GLU A 155 5.22 44.52 -28.66
N LYS A 156 3.94 44.83 -28.43
CA LYS A 156 3.14 45.59 -29.39
C LYS A 156 3.65 47.02 -29.60
N SER A 157 4.11 47.71 -28.55
CA SER A 157 4.72 49.05 -28.71
C SER A 157 6.04 48.99 -29.45
N MET A 158 6.91 48.01 -29.15
CA MET A 158 8.18 47.83 -29.86
C MET A 158 7.98 47.49 -31.34
N LEU A 159 6.99 46.64 -31.66
CA LEU A 159 6.66 46.34 -33.06
C LEU A 159 6.16 47.58 -33.81
N SER A 160 5.33 48.41 -33.18
CA SER A 160 4.87 49.67 -33.79
C SER A 160 6.00 50.67 -34.02
N GLU A 161 6.98 50.74 -33.11
CA GLU A 161 8.18 51.58 -33.29
C GLU A 161 9.08 51.07 -34.42
N LEU A 162 9.27 49.75 -34.52
CA LEU A 162 10.01 49.12 -35.60
C LEU A 162 9.32 49.32 -36.96
N GLU A 163 7.99 49.21 -37.01
CA GLU A 163 7.20 49.48 -38.23
C GLU A 163 7.37 50.93 -38.69
N LYS A 164 7.28 51.90 -37.78
CA LYS A 164 7.54 53.32 -38.10
C LYS A 164 8.97 53.54 -38.61
N THR A 165 9.95 52.98 -37.90
CA THR A 165 11.37 53.09 -38.29
C THR A 165 11.64 52.46 -39.66
N CYS A 166 10.97 51.35 -39.97
CA CYS A 166 11.07 50.68 -41.26
C CYS A 166 10.44 51.54 -42.38
N ALA A 167 9.24 52.09 -42.12
CA ALA A 167 8.57 52.99 -43.06
C ALA A 167 9.42 54.24 -43.36
N ASP A 168 10.02 54.86 -42.35
CA ASP A 168 10.91 56.02 -42.52
C ASP A 168 12.17 55.69 -43.34
N LYS A 169 12.71 54.48 -43.18
CA LYS A 169 13.85 54.01 -44.00
C LYS A 169 13.45 53.74 -45.44
N ILE A 170 12.25 53.21 -45.67
CA ILE A 170 11.72 52.96 -47.02
C ILE A 170 11.50 54.29 -47.74
N THR A 171 10.87 55.28 -47.11
CA THR A 171 10.65 56.62 -47.71
C THR A 171 11.97 57.32 -48.02
N ALA A 172 12.96 57.26 -47.10
CA ALA A 172 14.30 57.81 -47.35
C ALA A 172 15.03 57.12 -48.52
N ALA A 173 14.87 55.80 -48.66
CA ALA A 173 15.43 55.03 -49.77
C ALA A 173 14.74 55.37 -51.11
N GLU A 174 13.41 55.52 -51.11
CA GLU A 174 12.64 55.94 -52.28
C GLU A 174 13.02 57.34 -52.76
N ASP A 175 13.21 58.29 -51.85
CA ASP A 175 13.65 59.64 -52.19
C ASP A 175 15.09 59.66 -52.74
N SER A 176 15.97 58.81 -52.20
CA SER A 176 17.32 58.61 -52.72
C SER A 176 17.30 58.00 -54.13
N LEU A 177 16.37 57.07 -54.39
CA LEU A 177 16.16 56.48 -55.70
C LEU A 177 15.60 57.50 -56.71
N LYS A 178 14.66 58.37 -56.30
CA LYS A 178 14.13 59.46 -57.14
C LYS A 178 15.23 60.44 -57.52
N LYS A 179 16.07 60.87 -56.57
CA LYS A 179 17.25 61.72 -56.85
C LYS A 179 18.20 61.06 -57.84
N LYS A 180 18.48 59.76 -57.69
CA LYS A 180 19.30 59.00 -58.65
C LYS A 180 18.64 58.91 -60.02
N LYS A 181 17.34 58.62 -60.12
CA LYS A 181 16.61 58.60 -61.40
C LYS A 181 16.64 59.97 -62.10
N GLN A 182 16.52 61.06 -61.35
CA GLN A 182 16.60 62.42 -61.90
C GLN A 182 18.02 62.74 -62.39
N SER A 183 19.06 62.31 -61.66
CA SER A 183 20.46 62.42 -62.13
C SER A 183 20.73 61.58 -63.39
N ILE A 184 20.16 60.38 -63.50
CA ILE A 184 20.26 59.52 -64.68
C ILE A 184 19.51 60.15 -65.87
N SER A 185 18.34 60.74 -65.65
CA SER A 185 17.59 61.47 -66.68
C SER A 185 18.38 62.67 -67.21
N ILE A 186 19.05 63.44 -66.34
CA ILE A 186 19.91 64.56 -66.74
C ILE A 186 21.14 64.06 -67.51
N ALA A 187 21.74 62.95 -67.07
CA ALA A 187 22.85 62.32 -67.78
C ALA A 187 22.45 61.77 -69.17
N PHE A 188 21.23 61.29 -69.34
CA PHE A 188 20.71 60.81 -70.63
C PHE A 188 20.44 61.95 -71.61
N VAL A 189 19.97 63.10 -71.12
CA VAL A 189 19.84 64.33 -71.91
C VAL A 189 21.22 64.88 -72.30
N SER A 190 22.21 64.81 -71.40
CA SER A 190 23.60 65.22 -71.69
C SER A 190 24.31 64.28 -72.68
N MET A 191 24.11 62.96 -72.59
CA MET A 191 24.67 61.99 -73.55
C MET A 191 24.02 62.05 -74.94
N SER A 192 22.75 62.47 -75.03
CA SER A 192 22.09 62.68 -76.33
C SER A 192 22.60 63.95 -77.03
N PHE A 193 23.07 64.94 -76.28
CA PHE A 193 23.66 66.17 -76.83
C PHE A 193 25.16 66.02 -77.15
N CYS A 194 25.88 65.13 -76.45
CA CYS A 194 27.33 64.92 -76.63
C CYS A 194 27.73 63.95 -77.77
N ARG A 195 26.82 63.54 -78.66
CA ARG A 195 27.17 62.77 -79.87
C ARG A 195 27.35 63.61 -81.14
N VAL A 196 27.29 64.95 -81.02
CA VAL A 196 27.59 65.91 -82.08
C VAL A 196 28.51 67.00 -81.53
N HIS A 197 29.81 66.70 -81.47
CA HIS A 197 30.96 67.63 -81.56
C HIS A 197 32.16 67.11 -80.74
N THR A 198 33.08 66.45 -81.44
CA THR A 198 34.49 66.41 -81.06
C THR A 198 35.19 67.65 -81.62
N SER A 199 35.63 68.57 -80.75
CA SER A 199 36.82 69.42 -80.99
C SER A 199 37.10 70.41 -79.84
N GLN A 200 38.37 70.41 -79.40
CA GLN A 200 39.11 71.50 -78.74
C GLN A 200 39.00 71.77 -77.22
N MET A 201 40.13 71.52 -76.53
CA MET A 201 40.70 72.32 -75.43
C MET A 201 41.18 73.70 -75.97
N PRO A 202 41.37 74.79 -75.17
CA PRO A 202 42.08 74.82 -73.87
C PRO A 202 41.69 75.90 -72.81
N SER A 203 42.42 75.83 -71.67
CA SER A 203 42.96 76.91 -70.79
C SER A 203 42.12 77.67 -69.71
N GLN A 204 42.42 77.33 -68.43
CA GLN A 204 42.72 78.18 -67.24
C GLN A 204 41.61 79.09 -66.57
N PRO A 205 41.82 79.69 -65.37
CA PRO A 205 41.51 79.12 -64.03
C PRO A 205 40.71 80.10 -63.11
N LEU A 206 40.32 79.71 -61.88
CA LEU A 206 40.00 80.56 -60.69
C LEU A 206 39.37 79.64 -59.59
N VAL A 207 39.98 79.32 -58.45
CA VAL A 207 40.30 80.10 -57.23
C VAL A 207 39.18 80.00 -56.16
N TYR A 208 39.62 79.60 -54.94
CA TYR A 208 38.99 79.69 -53.60
C TYR A 208 37.88 78.69 -53.21
N GLN A 209 37.79 78.13 -52.00
CA GLN A 209 38.65 78.05 -50.80
C GLN A 209 38.01 77.03 -49.82
N GLN A 210 38.85 76.29 -49.07
CA GLN A 210 38.64 75.71 -47.73
C GLN A 210 37.43 74.80 -47.44
N ASP A 211 37.67 73.49 -47.22
CA ASP A 211 37.88 72.95 -45.87
C ASP A 211 38.18 71.43 -45.86
N GLY A 212 39.18 71.04 -45.05
CA GLY A 212 39.07 69.90 -44.12
C GLY A 212 39.22 68.44 -44.59
N SER A 213 40.42 67.89 -44.36
CA SER A 213 40.73 66.53 -43.87
C SER A 213 40.20 65.29 -44.63
N THR A 214 41.04 64.62 -45.43
CA THR A 214 41.87 63.43 -45.09
C THR A 214 41.13 62.13 -44.70
N ASN A 215 41.38 61.13 -45.55
CA ASN A 215 41.73 59.73 -45.25
C ASN A 215 40.66 58.68 -44.88
N ALA A 216 40.63 57.68 -45.78
CA ALA A 216 40.60 56.23 -45.54
C ALA A 216 39.25 55.51 -45.26
N PRO A 217 38.87 54.52 -46.10
CA PRO A 217 37.82 53.55 -45.82
C PRO A 217 38.42 52.29 -45.18
N VAL A 218 38.50 52.25 -43.84
CA VAL A 218 38.84 51.01 -43.09
C VAL A 218 37.87 50.78 -41.91
N ALA A 219 36.94 51.69 -41.62
CA ALA A 219 36.10 51.60 -40.41
C ALA A 219 34.77 50.84 -40.58
N ASP A 220 34.28 50.62 -41.80
CA ASP A 220 32.93 50.05 -42.00
C ASP A 220 32.89 48.51 -41.91
N TRP A 221 34.05 47.86 -41.98
CA TRP A 221 34.16 46.39 -41.83
C TRP A 221 34.18 45.94 -40.35
N VAL A 222 34.53 46.82 -39.40
CA VAL A 222 34.70 46.46 -37.98
C VAL A 222 33.41 46.59 -37.16
N LEU A 223 32.46 47.45 -37.56
CA LEU A 223 31.19 47.59 -36.83
C LEU A 223 30.17 46.49 -37.12
N GLN A 224 30.24 45.83 -38.28
CA GLN A 224 29.31 44.75 -38.62
C GLN A 224 29.69 43.40 -37.99
N THR A 225 30.94 43.26 -37.52
CA THR A 225 31.43 42.11 -36.75
C THR A 225 31.12 42.18 -35.25
N ARG A 226 30.89 43.38 -34.68
CA ARG A 226 30.64 43.53 -33.24
C ARG A 226 29.19 43.22 -32.82
N THR A 227 28.21 43.43 -33.68
CA THR A 227 26.80 43.11 -33.39
C THR A 227 26.51 41.61 -33.43
N LYS A 228 27.27 40.83 -34.22
CA LYS A 228 27.15 39.36 -34.28
C LYS A 228 27.82 38.65 -33.10
N ALA A 229 28.90 39.21 -32.55
CA ALA A 229 29.56 38.66 -31.36
C ALA A 229 28.71 38.77 -30.09
N VAL A 230 27.91 39.83 -29.95
CA VAL A 230 27.00 40.03 -28.80
C VAL A 230 25.86 39.01 -28.79
N TYR A 231 25.33 38.64 -29.96
CA TYR A 231 24.29 37.60 -30.07
C TYR A 231 24.82 36.20 -29.71
N VAL A 232 26.04 35.86 -30.14
CA VAL A 232 26.69 34.57 -29.83
C VAL A 232 27.04 34.45 -28.33
N VAL A 233 27.46 35.54 -27.68
CA VAL A 233 27.78 35.56 -26.24
C VAL A 233 26.50 35.45 -25.38
N ILE A 234 25.40 36.11 -25.78
CA ILE A 234 24.10 35.99 -25.10
C ILE A 234 23.51 34.58 -25.25
N SER A 235 23.63 33.96 -26.43
CA SER A 235 23.22 32.55 -26.64
C SER A 235 24.07 31.56 -25.84
N ARG A 236 25.36 31.83 -25.61
CA ARG A 236 26.26 30.97 -24.82
C ARG A 236 26.07 31.14 -23.30
N LEU A 237 25.69 32.33 -22.84
CA LEU A 237 25.28 32.59 -21.45
C LEU A 237 23.92 31.95 -21.11
N LEU A 238 22.99 31.89 -22.06
CA LEU A 238 21.72 31.17 -21.90
C LEU A 238 21.89 29.64 -21.89
N HIS A 239 22.92 29.11 -22.56
CA HIS A 239 23.21 27.67 -22.60
C HIS A 239 23.86 27.15 -21.31
N ASN A 240 24.65 27.96 -20.59
CA ASN A 240 25.33 27.55 -19.35
C ASN A 240 24.42 27.56 -18.11
N ASN A 241 23.31 28.30 -18.12
CA ASN A 241 22.34 28.33 -17.00
C ASN A 241 21.24 27.26 -17.11
N ALA A 242 21.18 26.51 -18.22
CA ALA A 242 20.18 25.46 -18.45
C ALA A 242 20.66 24.04 -18.08
N ALA A 243 21.90 23.88 -17.58
CA ALA A 243 22.50 22.58 -17.26
C ALA A 243 22.26 22.10 -15.81
N SER A 244 21.34 22.72 -15.07
CA SER A 244 20.99 22.33 -13.70
C SER A 244 19.47 22.20 -13.57
N SER A 245 18.92 21.07 -14.02
CA SER A 245 17.69 20.45 -13.48
C SER A 245 17.32 19.22 -14.30
N THR A 246 18.04 18.13 -14.07
CA THR A 246 17.53 16.78 -14.31
C THR A 246 16.41 16.50 -13.31
N LEU A 247 15.15 16.45 -13.76
CA LEU A 247 14.06 15.76 -13.06
C LEU A 247 13.12 15.07 -14.07
N PRO A 248 12.49 13.94 -13.68
CA PRO A 248 12.11 12.87 -14.58
C PRO A 248 10.67 12.98 -15.09
N SER A 249 10.45 12.29 -16.21
CA SER A 249 9.17 11.97 -16.83
C SER A 249 8.13 11.44 -15.84
N GLN A 250 7.18 12.28 -15.43
CA GLN A 250 5.88 11.84 -14.93
C GLN A 250 4.75 12.79 -15.38
N ILE A 251 3.72 12.16 -15.95
CA ILE A 251 2.32 12.61 -16.07
C ILE A 251 2.12 13.97 -16.78
N LEU A 252 1.97 13.96 -18.11
CA LEU A 252 1.42 15.10 -18.84
C LEU A 252 -0.08 14.91 -19.13
N ASN A 253 -0.90 15.40 -18.20
CA ASN A 253 -2.37 15.38 -18.29
C ASN A 253 -2.97 16.65 -18.93
N ASN A 254 -2.16 17.57 -19.45
CA ASN A 254 -2.64 18.90 -19.87
C ASN A 254 -2.61 19.08 -21.40
N LYS A 255 -3.77 19.39 -22.01
CA LYS A 255 -3.91 19.73 -23.46
C LYS A 255 -3.01 20.90 -23.89
N LYS A 256 -2.59 21.75 -22.94
CA LYS A 256 -1.76 22.93 -23.16
C LYS A 256 -0.31 22.55 -23.53
N GLU A 257 0.26 21.55 -22.87
CA GLU A 257 1.65 21.13 -23.08
C GLU A 257 1.83 20.29 -24.35
N ARG A 258 0.82 19.51 -24.78
CA ARG A 258 0.84 18.86 -26.11
C ARG A 258 0.88 19.87 -27.26
N LYS A 259 0.25 21.04 -27.09
CA LYS A 259 0.33 22.14 -28.07
C LYS A 259 1.70 22.80 -28.02
N GLU A 260 2.29 22.92 -26.83
CA GLU A 260 3.61 23.50 -26.64
C GLU A 260 4.73 22.60 -27.19
N TYR A 261 4.65 21.28 -27.01
CA TYR A 261 5.60 20.32 -27.58
C TYR A 261 5.51 20.30 -29.12
N ARG A 262 4.30 20.22 -29.69
CA ARG A 262 4.10 20.33 -31.16
C ARG A 262 4.42 21.72 -31.72
N PHE A 263 4.47 22.75 -30.90
CA PHE A 263 4.90 24.08 -31.32
C PHE A 263 6.43 24.19 -31.27
N ARG A 264 7.08 23.63 -30.23
CA ARG A 264 8.54 23.52 -30.12
C ARG A 264 9.15 22.63 -31.19
N GLU A 265 8.53 21.48 -31.53
CA GLU A 265 8.96 20.66 -32.68
C GLU A 265 8.87 21.43 -33.99
N ARG A 266 7.76 22.16 -34.21
CA ARG A 266 7.61 22.98 -35.44
C ARG A 266 8.57 24.17 -35.51
N ILE A 267 9.01 24.72 -34.37
CA ILE A 267 10.04 25.75 -34.30
C ILE A 267 11.42 25.13 -34.57
N LEU A 268 11.76 24.01 -33.93
CA LEU A 268 13.03 23.30 -34.17
C LEU A 268 13.15 22.78 -35.61
N GLU A 269 12.05 22.34 -36.22
CA GLU A 269 11.99 21.98 -37.64
C GLU A 269 12.08 23.19 -38.57
N ARG A 270 11.56 24.36 -38.16
CA ARG A 270 11.75 25.62 -38.89
C ARG A 270 13.19 26.11 -38.79
N GLU A 271 13.81 26.05 -37.61
CA GLU A 271 15.21 26.41 -37.40
C GLU A 271 16.17 25.44 -38.10
N ARG A 272 15.80 24.16 -38.25
CA ARG A 272 16.57 23.21 -39.07
C ARG A 272 16.42 23.56 -40.57
N ARG A 273 15.20 23.83 -41.06
CA ARG A 273 14.95 24.33 -42.43
C ARG A 273 15.53 25.71 -42.75
N GLU A 274 15.77 26.54 -41.73
CA GLU A 274 16.44 27.84 -41.89
C GLU A 274 17.96 27.67 -41.90
N ARG A 275 18.54 26.74 -41.11
CA ARG A 275 19.94 26.34 -41.25
C ARG A 275 20.25 25.68 -42.59
N ASP A 276 19.36 24.81 -43.09
CA ASP A 276 19.52 24.17 -44.39
C ASP A 276 19.45 25.21 -45.53
N ARG A 277 18.64 26.27 -45.39
CA ARG A 277 18.59 27.41 -46.34
C ARG A 277 19.76 28.38 -46.21
N GLU A 278 20.32 28.56 -45.01
CA GLU A 278 21.57 29.31 -44.83
C GLU A 278 22.77 28.56 -45.39
N GLU A 279 22.80 27.21 -45.34
CA GLU A 279 23.79 26.39 -46.05
C GLU A 279 23.64 26.45 -47.58
N GLU A 280 22.42 26.52 -48.11
CA GLU A 280 22.19 26.75 -49.54
C GLU A 280 22.66 28.13 -50.03
N MET A 281 22.62 29.16 -49.18
CA MET A 281 23.09 30.51 -49.54
C MET A 281 24.61 30.71 -49.47
N VAL A 282 25.33 29.91 -48.67
CA VAL A 282 26.81 29.91 -48.64
C VAL A 282 27.39 29.05 -49.78
N ASN A 283 26.57 28.18 -50.39
CA ASN A 283 26.98 27.27 -51.46
C ASN A 283 27.23 27.90 -52.83
N SER A 284 26.99 29.20 -53.04
CA SER A 284 27.34 29.83 -54.32
C SER A 284 28.85 29.98 -54.56
N PHE A 285 29.71 29.80 -53.56
CA PHE A 285 31.18 29.87 -53.72
C PHE A 285 31.91 28.54 -53.46
N PHE A 286 31.22 27.51 -52.98
CA PHE A 286 31.78 26.18 -52.65
C PHE A 286 31.21 25.04 -53.52
N LEU A 287 30.66 25.37 -54.69
CA LEU A 287 30.04 24.41 -55.64
C LEU A 287 30.97 23.26 -56.10
N LEU A 288 32.27 23.30 -55.81
CA LEU A 288 33.25 22.29 -56.22
C LEU A 288 33.62 21.28 -55.15
N CYS A 289 33.42 21.55 -53.85
CA CYS A 289 33.82 20.62 -52.80
C CYS A 289 32.91 20.64 -51.57
N GLY A 290 32.61 19.44 -51.04
CA GLY A 290 31.79 19.24 -49.85
C GLY A 290 32.44 18.24 -48.89
N CYS A 291 32.36 18.55 -47.60
CA CYS A 291 32.77 17.64 -46.53
C CYS A 291 31.56 16.85 -46.04
N ILE A 292 31.70 15.54 -45.90
CA ILE A 292 30.68 14.67 -45.29
C ILE A 292 31.15 14.29 -43.89
N ASP A 293 30.28 14.54 -42.91
CA ASP A 293 30.54 14.25 -41.50
C ASP A 293 30.76 12.76 -41.22
N GLN A 294 31.51 12.49 -40.16
CA GLN A 294 31.72 11.14 -39.66
C GLN A 294 30.37 10.50 -39.26
N ALA A 295 30.20 9.24 -39.67
CA ALA A 295 28.98 8.46 -39.51
C ALA A 295 27.77 8.98 -40.31
N SER A 296 28.03 9.74 -41.37
CA SER A 296 27.03 10.10 -42.40
C SER A 296 27.49 9.63 -43.78
N ILE A 297 26.53 9.39 -44.68
CA ILE A 297 26.77 9.02 -46.08
C ILE A 297 26.03 10.03 -46.95
N GLY A 298 26.73 10.59 -47.94
CA GLY A 298 26.13 11.48 -48.93
C GLY A 298 25.65 10.70 -50.15
N VAL A 299 24.46 11.01 -50.64
CA VAL A 299 23.94 10.49 -51.91
C VAL A 299 24.27 11.49 -53.01
N VAL A 300 25.04 11.06 -54.01
CA VAL A 300 25.47 11.91 -55.12
C VAL A 300 24.65 11.59 -56.36
N GLU A 301 24.06 12.63 -56.93
CA GLU A 301 23.30 12.55 -58.17
C GLU A 301 24.06 13.19 -59.33
N LYS A 302 23.83 12.67 -60.53
CA LYS A 302 24.29 13.23 -61.79
C LYS A 302 23.09 13.53 -62.66
N TRP A 303 22.79 14.81 -62.87
CA TRP A 303 21.58 15.29 -63.58
C TRP A 303 20.28 14.64 -63.06
N GLY A 304 20.17 14.43 -61.75
CA GLY A 304 19.02 13.79 -61.10
C GLY A 304 18.99 12.25 -61.14
N ARG A 305 20.02 11.59 -61.70
CA ARG A 305 20.19 10.13 -61.61
C ARG A 305 21.19 9.79 -60.51
N PHE A 306 20.89 8.76 -59.72
CA PHE A 306 21.85 8.22 -58.76
C PHE A 306 23.19 7.85 -59.43
N SER A 307 24.30 8.33 -58.86
CA SER A 307 25.66 8.12 -59.38
C SER A 307 26.51 7.29 -58.43
N LYS A 308 26.68 7.73 -57.18
CA LYS A 308 27.53 7.07 -56.19
C LYS A 308 27.17 7.44 -54.75
N LEU A 309 27.54 6.56 -53.82
CA LEU A 309 27.54 6.85 -52.38
C LEU A 309 28.88 7.47 -51.97
N ALA A 310 28.83 8.62 -51.32
CA ALA A 310 29.99 9.33 -50.81
C ALA A 310 30.20 8.99 -49.32
N ASN A 311 31.30 8.28 -49.05
CA ASN A 311 31.74 7.93 -47.69
C ASN A 311 32.15 9.18 -46.88
N PRO A 312 32.25 9.11 -45.53
CA PRO A 312 32.74 10.21 -44.72
C PRO A 312 34.09 10.73 -45.20
N GLY A 313 34.24 12.06 -45.30
CA GLY A 313 35.46 12.70 -45.80
C GLY A 313 35.21 13.85 -46.77
N PHE A 314 36.30 14.38 -47.32
CA PHE A 314 36.26 15.47 -48.31
C PHE A 314 36.04 14.91 -49.71
N HIS A 315 35.00 15.38 -50.39
CA HIS A 315 34.67 15.00 -51.76
C HIS A 315 34.60 16.22 -52.66
N PHE A 316 35.09 16.05 -53.89
CA PHE A 316 35.02 17.06 -54.93
C PHE A 316 33.87 16.71 -55.88
N PHE A 317 32.94 17.64 -56.04
CA PHE A 317 31.76 17.49 -56.91
C PHE A 317 31.92 18.47 -58.05
N ASN A 318 31.86 18.00 -59.30
CA ASN A 318 31.98 18.90 -60.43
C ASN A 318 30.61 19.40 -60.89
N PRO A 319 30.23 20.67 -60.59
CA PRO A 319 28.93 21.20 -60.95
C PRO A 319 28.74 21.30 -62.47
N PHE A 320 29.83 21.45 -63.24
CA PHE A 320 29.76 21.47 -64.71
C PHE A 320 29.50 20.10 -65.33
N ALA A 321 29.80 19.01 -64.61
CA ALA A 321 29.46 17.65 -65.03
C ALA A 321 28.04 17.23 -64.61
N GLY A 322 27.31 18.13 -63.93
CA GLY A 322 25.98 17.90 -63.37
C GLY A 322 25.99 17.03 -62.11
N GLU A 323 27.13 16.90 -61.43
CA GLU A 323 27.21 16.19 -60.15
C GLU A 323 26.79 17.11 -59.00
N CYS A 324 25.79 16.70 -58.23
CA CYS A 324 25.32 17.41 -57.04
C CYS A 324 25.10 16.45 -55.87
N LEU A 325 25.23 16.98 -54.65
CA LEU A 325 24.87 16.26 -53.43
C LEU A 325 23.36 16.39 -53.22
N ALA A 326 22.62 15.29 -53.31
CA ALA A 326 21.16 15.29 -53.18
C ALA A 326 20.70 15.27 -51.72
N GLY A 327 21.45 14.59 -50.85
CA GLY A 327 21.16 14.51 -49.43
C GLY A 327 22.24 13.79 -48.63
N VAL A 328 22.22 14.01 -47.31
CA VAL A 328 23.12 13.34 -46.37
C VAL A 328 22.29 12.51 -45.40
N LEU A 329 22.59 11.22 -45.34
CA LEU A 329 21.95 10.26 -44.45
C LEU A 329 22.87 9.92 -43.27
N SER A 330 22.32 9.93 -42.06
CA SER A 330 23.06 9.50 -40.87
C SER A 330 23.02 7.98 -40.71
N THR A 331 24.17 7.36 -40.52
CA THR A 331 24.33 5.91 -40.25
C THR A 331 24.36 5.58 -38.75
N ARG A 332 24.11 6.59 -37.91
CA ARG A 332 24.00 6.46 -36.46
C ARG A 332 22.69 5.77 -36.09
N ILE A 333 22.67 5.11 -34.94
CA ILE A 333 21.47 4.49 -34.39
C ILE A 333 20.47 5.60 -34.06
N SER A 334 19.26 5.43 -34.55
CA SER A 334 18.12 6.32 -34.32
C SER A 334 17.08 5.55 -33.51
N SER A 335 16.49 6.22 -32.51
CA SER A 335 15.38 5.67 -31.73
C SER A 335 14.05 6.27 -32.17
N LEU A 336 13.02 5.43 -32.20
CA LEU A 336 11.64 5.82 -32.48
C LEU A 336 10.73 5.21 -31.42
N ASP A 337 10.11 6.08 -30.63
CA ASP A 337 9.13 5.67 -29.64
C ASP A 337 7.73 5.69 -30.26
N VAL A 338 7.03 4.57 -30.15
CA VAL A 338 5.69 4.35 -30.73
C VAL A 338 4.71 4.05 -29.61
N ARG A 339 3.57 4.74 -29.63
CA ARG A 339 2.47 4.56 -28.68
C ARG A 339 1.31 3.88 -29.37
N ILE A 340 0.89 2.73 -28.84
CA ILE A 340 -0.08 1.86 -29.49
C ILE A 340 -1.24 1.59 -28.56
N GLU A 341 -2.44 1.96 -28.98
CA GLU A 341 -3.66 1.58 -28.27
C GLU A 341 -4.21 0.30 -28.90
N THR A 342 -4.39 -0.72 -28.08
CA THR A 342 -4.95 -2.02 -28.49
C THR A 342 -5.82 -2.61 -27.39
N LYS A 343 -6.57 -3.66 -27.74
CA LYS A 343 -7.36 -4.45 -26.81
C LYS A 343 -6.70 -5.80 -26.57
N THR A 344 -6.75 -6.27 -25.34
CA THR A 344 -6.36 -7.65 -24.99
C THR A 344 -7.53 -8.62 -25.19
N LYS A 345 -7.26 -9.92 -25.04
CA LYS A 345 -8.28 -10.99 -25.06
C LYS A 345 -9.40 -10.78 -24.04
N ASP A 346 -9.09 -10.15 -22.91
CA ASP A 346 -10.04 -9.84 -21.83
C ASP A 346 -10.87 -8.57 -22.11
N ASN A 347 -10.80 -8.03 -23.33
CA ASN A 347 -11.49 -6.81 -23.75
C ASN A 347 -11.11 -5.58 -22.89
N VAL A 348 -9.88 -5.56 -22.36
CA VAL A 348 -9.31 -4.40 -21.67
C VAL A 348 -8.53 -3.56 -22.68
N PHE A 349 -8.75 -2.24 -22.64
CA PHE A 349 -7.95 -1.29 -23.42
C PHE A 349 -6.59 -1.06 -22.73
N VAL A 350 -5.52 -1.23 -23.50
CA VAL A 350 -4.15 -1.02 -23.05
C VAL A 350 -3.41 -0.09 -24.02
N GLN A 351 -2.56 0.77 -23.47
CA GLN A 351 -1.61 1.58 -24.23
C GLN A 351 -0.21 0.98 -24.06
N LEU A 352 0.39 0.56 -25.18
CA LEU A 352 1.72 -0.01 -25.24
C LEU A 352 2.71 1.06 -25.69
N LEU A 353 3.84 1.13 -25.00
CA LEU A 353 4.96 2.00 -25.33
C LEU A 353 6.12 1.13 -25.84
N CYS A 354 6.40 1.24 -27.13
CA CYS A 354 7.49 0.53 -27.79
C CYS A 354 8.61 1.52 -28.15
N SER A 355 9.87 1.14 -27.92
CA SER A 355 11.04 1.88 -28.40
C SER A 355 11.79 1.03 -29.42
N ILE A 356 11.93 1.56 -30.63
CA ILE A 356 12.53 0.86 -31.78
C ILE A 356 13.84 1.54 -32.12
N GLN A 357 14.92 0.77 -32.13
CA GLN A 357 16.23 1.23 -32.54
C GLN A 357 16.54 0.71 -33.93
N TYR A 358 16.79 1.62 -34.86
CA TYR A 358 17.10 1.28 -36.24
C TYR A 358 18.28 2.11 -36.74
N ARG A 359 18.95 1.62 -37.78
CA ARG A 359 20.02 2.32 -38.48
C ARG A 359 20.02 2.00 -39.95
N ILE A 360 20.60 2.87 -40.75
CA ILE A 360 20.77 2.67 -42.19
C ILE A 360 22.02 1.81 -42.43
N ILE A 361 21.89 0.80 -43.30
CA ILE A 361 23.01 -0.04 -43.73
C ILE A 361 23.86 0.76 -44.72
N LYS A 362 25.17 0.87 -44.48
CA LYS A 362 26.05 1.71 -45.30
C LYS A 362 26.09 1.33 -46.78
N GLN A 363 25.90 0.05 -47.07
CA GLN A 363 25.98 -0.51 -48.42
C GLN A 363 24.73 -0.20 -49.25
N ASN A 364 23.57 -0.10 -48.59
CA ASN A 364 22.25 0.08 -49.22
C ASN A 364 21.66 1.46 -48.87
N ALA A 365 22.54 2.46 -48.74
CA ALA A 365 22.12 3.81 -48.38
C ALA A 365 21.40 4.53 -49.54
N ASP A 366 21.57 4.05 -50.76
CA ASP A 366 20.84 4.44 -51.96
C ASP A 366 19.38 3.98 -51.90
N ASP A 367 19.15 2.70 -51.63
CA ASP A 367 17.80 2.16 -51.47
C ASP A 367 17.04 2.90 -50.35
N ALA A 368 17.70 3.10 -49.21
CA ALA A 368 17.12 3.83 -48.08
C ALA A 368 16.75 5.29 -48.39
N PHE A 369 17.41 5.94 -49.36
CA PHE A 369 17.12 7.32 -49.76
C PHE A 369 15.99 7.41 -50.79
N TYR A 370 15.96 6.50 -51.77
CA TYR A 370 15.04 6.58 -52.90
C TYR A 370 13.79 5.74 -52.76
N GLU A 371 13.84 4.61 -52.05
CA GLU A 371 12.68 3.71 -51.95
C GLU A 371 11.65 4.22 -50.94
N LEU A 372 12.08 4.92 -49.88
CA LEU A 372 11.20 5.28 -48.77
C LEU A 372 11.28 6.77 -48.41
N GLN A 373 10.18 7.49 -48.63
CA GLN A 373 10.10 8.93 -48.34
C GLN A 373 10.07 9.23 -46.83
N ASN A 374 9.32 8.45 -46.04
CA ASN A 374 9.20 8.63 -44.60
C ASN A 374 9.35 7.30 -43.83
N PRO A 375 10.57 6.94 -43.41
CA PRO A 375 10.82 5.66 -42.73
C PRO A 375 10.13 5.56 -41.37
N LYS A 376 9.96 6.68 -40.66
CA LYS A 376 9.37 6.68 -39.31
C LYS A 376 7.90 6.30 -39.33
N GLU A 377 7.13 6.90 -40.24
CA GLU A 377 5.71 6.58 -40.39
C GLU A 377 5.51 5.15 -40.90
N GLN A 378 6.37 4.68 -41.80
CA GLN A 378 6.29 3.31 -42.31
C GLN A 378 6.56 2.28 -41.20
N ILE A 379 7.63 2.47 -40.41
CA ILE A 379 7.95 1.62 -39.26
C ILE A 379 6.78 1.61 -38.27
N GLN A 380 6.20 2.78 -37.96
CA GLN A 380 5.05 2.88 -37.08
C GLN A 380 3.86 2.08 -37.61
N ALA A 381 3.54 2.19 -38.90
CA ALA A 381 2.43 1.49 -39.53
C ALA A 381 2.58 -0.05 -39.41
N TYR A 382 3.77 -0.58 -39.69
CA TYR A 382 4.02 -2.02 -39.54
C TYR A 382 3.88 -2.47 -38.09
N VAL A 383 4.52 -1.76 -37.16
CA VAL A 383 4.44 -2.10 -35.74
C VAL A 383 3.00 -2.05 -35.24
N PHE A 384 2.20 -1.10 -35.71
CA PHE A 384 0.77 -1.04 -35.40
C PHE A 384 0.01 -2.27 -35.88
N ASP A 385 0.33 -2.79 -37.06
CA ASP A 385 -0.32 -3.96 -37.63
C ASP A 385 0.03 -5.23 -36.82
N VAL A 386 1.32 -5.47 -36.59
CA VAL A 386 1.80 -6.66 -35.86
C VAL A 386 1.24 -6.71 -34.44
N VAL A 387 1.33 -5.58 -33.71
CA VAL A 387 0.87 -5.50 -32.32
C VAL A 387 -0.64 -5.69 -32.24
N ARG A 388 -1.42 -5.19 -33.21
CA ARG A 388 -2.87 -5.40 -33.27
C ARG A 388 -3.26 -6.81 -33.70
N ALA A 389 -2.40 -7.54 -34.38
CA ALA A 389 -2.61 -8.95 -34.69
C ALA A 389 -2.30 -9.88 -33.49
N HIS A 390 -1.24 -9.56 -32.74
CA HIS A 390 -0.76 -10.41 -31.64
C HIS A 390 -1.45 -10.17 -30.29
N VAL A 391 -1.55 -8.92 -29.84
CA VAL A 391 -1.99 -8.60 -28.47
C VAL A 391 -3.42 -9.04 -28.14
N PRO A 392 -4.41 -8.96 -29.06
CA PRO A 392 -5.76 -9.46 -28.79
C PRO A 392 -5.85 -10.97 -28.55
N ARG A 393 -4.81 -11.75 -28.87
CA ARG A 393 -4.77 -13.20 -28.63
C ARG A 393 -4.34 -13.57 -27.22
N MET A 394 -3.78 -12.62 -26.47
CA MET A 394 -3.21 -12.81 -25.13
C MET A 394 -4.07 -12.12 -24.07
N THR A 395 -4.14 -12.69 -22.87
CA THR A 395 -4.76 -12.03 -21.71
C THR A 395 -3.89 -10.87 -21.21
N LEU A 396 -4.46 -9.99 -20.37
CA LEU A 396 -3.70 -8.85 -19.82
C LEU A 396 -2.49 -9.33 -19.00
N ASP A 397 -2.67 -10.36 -18.18
CA ASP A 397 -1.61 -10.91 -17.34
C ASP A 397 -0.52 -11.60 -18.17
N GLU A 398 -0.91 -12.43 -19.14
CA GLU A 398 0.02 -13.05 -20.10
C GLU A 398 0.81 -12.00 -20.88
N LEU A 399 0.20 -10.87 -21.24
CA LEU A 399 0.89 -9.78 -21.95
C LEU A 399 1.98 -9.12 -21.09
N PHE A 400 1.77 -9.02 -19.77
CA PHE A 400 2.78 -8.50 -18.84
C PHE A 400 3.93 -9.51 -18.64
N GLU A 401 3.61 -10.80 -18.58
CA GLU A 401 4.60 -11.87 -18.43
C GLU A 401 5.41 -12.07 -19.71
N GLN A 402 4.76 -12.10 -20.87
CA GLN A 402 5.32 -12.42 -22.20
C GLN A 402 5.54 -11.18 -23.08
N LYS A 403 5.92 -10.04 -22.48
CA LYS A 403 6.22 -8.81 -23.25
C LYS A 403 7.39 -8.97 -24.24
N GLY A 404 8.29 -9.91 -23.95
CA GLY A 404 9.43 -10.22 -24.82
C GLY A 404 9.01 -10.92 -26.11
N ASP A 405 8.03 -11.82 -26.04
CA ASP A 405 7.54 -12.59 -27.19
C ASP A 405 6.85 -11.67 -28.21
N VAL A 406 6.10 -10.68 -27.72
CA VAL A 406 5.51 -9.65 -28.59
C VAL A 406 6.59 -8.79 -29.25
N ALA A 407 7.62 -8.40 -28.51
CA ALA A 407 8.73 -7.62 -29.07
C ALA A 407 9.50 -8.41 -30.15
N GLN A 408 9.71 -9.70 -29.93
CA GLN A 408 10.37 -10.60 -30.88
C GLN A 408 9.53 -10.77 -32.15
N ALA A 409 8.22 -10.97 -32.03
CA ALA A 409 7.33 -11.08 -33.19
C ALA A 409 7.35 -9.81 -34.06
N VAL A 410 7.35 -8.63 -33.42
CA VAL A 410 7.46 -7.34 -34.13
C VAL A 410 8.82 -7.21 -34.81
N LEU A 411 9.90 -7.66 -34.18
CA LEU A 411 11.25 -7.62 -34.76
C LEU A 411 11.32 -8.44 -36.04
N GLU A 412 10.84 -9.69 -36.00
CA GLU A 412 10.92 -10.61 -37.13
C GLU A 412 10.11 -10.16 -38.37
N GLU A 413 8.95 -9.54 -38.16
CA GLU A 413 8.15 -9.01 -39.27
C GLU A 413 8.73 -7.69 -39.80
N LEU A 414 9.19 -6.81 -38.91
CA LEU A 414 9.75 -5.52 -39.30
C LEU A 414 11.09 -5.69 -40.04
N GLU A 415 11.95 -6.60 -39.60
CA GLU A 415 13.26 -6.87 -40.23
C GLU A 415 13.11 -7.36 -41.67
N LYS A 416 12.13 -8.24 -41.95
CA LYS A 416 11.86 -8.75 -43.30
C LYS A 416 11.49 -7.65 -44.28
N VAL A 417 10.69 -6.68 -43.83
CA VAL A 417 10.19 -5.62 -44.70
C VAL A 417 11.17 -4.45 -44.78
N MET A 418 11.69 -3.99 -43.64
CA MET A 418 12.60 -2.85 -43.59
C MET A 418 14.00 -3.18 -44.10
N GLY A 419 14.41 -4.46 -44.03
CA GLY A 419 15.65 -4.93 -44.62
C GLY A 419 15.69 -4.77 -46.14
N ALA A 420 14.54 -4.89 -46.82
CA ALA A 420 14.44 -4.62 -48.25
C ALA A 420 14.74 -3.15 -48.59
N TYR A 421 14.30 -2.22 -47.73
CA TYR A 421 14.50 -0.78 -47.88
C TYR A 421 15.87 -0.27 -47.36
N GLY A 422 16.82 -1.15 -47.05
CA GLY A 422 18.16 -0.76 -46.56
C GLY A 422 18.21 -0.30 -45.09
N TYR A 423 17.17 -0.56 -44.29
CA TYR A 423 17.15 -0.30 -42.85
C TYR A 423 17.40 -1.56 -42.04
N ASN A 424 18.38 -1.50 -41.12
CA ASN A 424 18.61 -2.53 -40.12
C ASN A 424 17.90 -2.18 -38.82
N ILE A 425 17.12 -3.11 -38.28
CA ILE A 425 16.48 -2.98 -36.97
C ILE A 425 17.40 -3.65 -35.94
N GLU A 426 17.95 -2.88 -34.99
CA GLU A 426 18.88 -3.41 -33.99
C GLU A 426 18.11 -4.08 -32.85
N HIS A 427 17.21 -3.32 -32.20
CA HIS A 427 16.45 -3.79 -31.05
C HIS A 427 15.07 -3.14 -30.97
N ILE A 428 14.10 -3.93 -30.50
CA ILE A 428 12.75 -3.47 -30.15
C ILE A 428 12.53 -3.75 -28.67
N LEU A 429 12.18 -2.71 -27.91
CA LEU A 429 11.93 -2.81 -26.48
C LEU A 429 10.51 -2.38 -26.15
N MET A 430 9.79 -3.26 -25.45
CA MET A 430 8.53 -2.92 -24.78
C MET A 430 8.85 -2.18 -23.48
N VAL A 431 8.67 -0.86 -23.48
CA VAL A 431 9.00 0.04 -22.36
C VAL A 431 7.97 -0.09 -21.25
N ASP A 432 6.68 0.05 -21.58
CA ASP A 432 5.60 0.04 -20.61
C ASP A 432 4.25 -0.39 -21.22
N ILE A 433 3.37 -0.93 -20.37
CA ILE A 433 2.02 -1.39 -20.70
C ILE A 433 1.07 -0.70 -19.72
N ILE A 434 0.29 0.25 -20.23
CA ILE A 434 -0.55 1.13 -19.43
C ILE A 434 -2.02 0.74 -19.64
N PRO A 435 -2.64 -0.04 -18.74
CA PRO A 435 -4.08 -0.28 -18.77
C PRO A 435 -4.87 0.95 -18.30
N ASP A 436 -6.17 0.94 -18.58
CA ASP A 436 -7.11 1.94 -18.04
C ASP A 436 -6.92 2.11 -16.52
N PRO A 437 -6.86 3.35 -15.99
CA PRO A 437 -6.72 3.61 -14.56
C PRO A 437 -7.74 2.87 -13.68
N SER A 438 -8.98 2.65 -14.16
CA SER A 438 -9.98 1.91 -13.41
C SER A 438 -9.58 0.44 -13.21
N VAL A 439 -9.14 -0.22 -14.29
CA VAL A 439 -8.69 -1.62 -14.26
C VAL A 439 -7.43 -1.75 -13.40
N ARG A 440 -6.48 -0.82 -13.54
CA ARG A 440 -5.26 -0.79 -12.72
C ARG A 440 -5.56 -0.70 -11.23
N LYS A 441 -6.52 0.14 -10.85
CA LYS A 441 -6.94 0.28 -9.46
C LYS A 441 -7.54 -1.03 -8.93
N ALA A 442 -8.47 -1.62 -9.68
CA ALA A 442 -9.09 -2.89 -9.31
C ALA A 442 -8.07 -4.03 -9.18
N MET A 443 -7.11 -4.13 -10.10
CA MET A 443 -6.04 -5.12 -10.05
C MET A 443 -5.13 -4.93 -8.82
N ASN A 444 -4.79 -3.68 -8.49
CA ASN A 444 -4.04 -3.37 -7.27
C ASN A 444 -4.82 -3.74 -6.00
N GLU A 445 -6.14 -3.52 -5.97
CA GLU A 445 -7.01 -3.90 -4.86
C GLU A 445 -7.09 -5.44 -4.71
N ILE A 446 -7.23 -6.19 -5.81
CA ILE A 446 -7.23 -7.67 -5.82
C ILE A 446 -5.90 -8.21 -5.29
N ASN A 447 -4.78 -7.69 -5.81
CA ASN A 447 -3.44 -8.10 -5.37
C ASN A 447 -3.18 -7.76 -3.90
N ALA A 448 -3.64 -6.59 -3.45
CA ALA A 448 -3.55 -6.21 -2.04
C ALA A 448 -4.39 -7.15 -1.16
N ALA A 449 -5.62 -7.47 -1.57
CA ALA A 449 -6.50 -8.37 -0.84
C ALA A 449 -5.93 -9.80 -0.78
N GLN A 450 -5.39 -10.34 -1.87
CA GLN A 450 -4.74 -11.65 -1.90
C GLN A 450 -3.50 -11.69 -1.00
N ARG A 451 -2.66 -10.66 -1.05
CA ARG A 451 -1.48 -10.54 -0.15
C ARG A 451 -1.90 -10.46 1.31
N LEU A 452 -2.96 -9.71 1.62
CA LEU A 452 -3.51 -9.64 2.97
C LEU A 452 -4.07 -11.00 3.42
N GLN A 453 -4.78 -11.72 2.56
CA GLN A 453 -5.31 -13.04 2.87
C GLN A 453 -4.17 -14.02 3.20
N LEU A 454 -3.13 -14.07 2.38
CA LEU A 454 -1.94 -14.89 2.65
C LEU A 454 -1.26 -14.48 3.97
N ALA A 455 -1.08 -13.18 4.20
CA ALA A 455 -0.50 -12.68 5.45
C ALA A 455 -1.37 -13.05 6.68
N CYS A 456 -2.69 -13.01 6.56
CA CYS A 456 -3.62 -13.42 7.62
C CYS A 456 -3.52 -14.92 7.91
N VAL A 457 -3.36 -15.76 6.88
CA VAL A 457 -3.16 -17.21 7.05
C VAL A 457 -1.85 -17.46 7.81
N TYR A 458 -0.74 -16.89 7.36
CA TYR A 458 0.55 -17.04 8.05
C TYR A 458 0.54 -16.50 9.47
N LYS A 459 -0.16 -15.38 9.72
CA LYS A 459 -0.32 -14.84 11.07
C LYS A 459 -1.15 -15.77 11.96
N GLY A 460 -2.25 -16.32 11.45
CA GLY A 460 -3.06 -17.29 12.19
C GLY A 460 -2.29 -18.56 12.52
N GLU A 461 -1.45 -19.04 11.59
CA GLU A 461 -0.55 -20.17 11.84
C GLU A 461 0.52 -19.84 12.88
N ALA A 462 1.13 -18.65 12.81
CA ALA A 462 2.10 -18.18 13.79
C ALA A 462 1.49 -18.07 15.20
N ASP A 463 0.30 -17.49 15.33
CA ASP A 463 -0.41 -17.35 16.61
C ASP A 463 -0.76 -18.72 17.20
N LYS A 464 -1.17 -19.67 16.36
CA LYS A 464 -1.42 -21.06 16.78
C LYS A 464 -0.15 -21.71 17.32
N ILE A 465 0.97 -21.60 16.61
CA ILE A 465 2.26 -22.15 17.04
C ILE A 465 2.69 -21.50 18.36
N LEU A 466 2.57 -20.18 18.48
CA LEU A 466 2.92 -19.44 19.69
C LEU A 466 2.08 -19.90 20.89
N GLN A 467 0.76 -20.04 20.72
CA GLN A 467 -0.13 -20.47 21.81
C GLN A 467 0.17 -21.90 22.27
N VAL A 468 0.43 -22.82 21.33
CA VAL A 468 0.82 -24.20 21.66
C VAL A 468 2.16 -24.21 22.40
N LYS A 469 3.16 -23.51 21.88
CA LYS A 469 4.49 -23.43 22.50
C LYS A 469 4.45 -22.79 23.88
N LYS A 470 3.58 -21.80 24.09
CA LYS A 470 3.36 -21.19 25.40
C LYS A 470 2.73 -22.20 26.38
N ALA A 471 1.71 -22.95 25.95
CA ALA A 471 1.10 -23.97 26.79
C ALA A 471 2.07 -25.11 27.14
N GLU A 472 2.88 -25.55 26.18
CA GLU A 472 3.99 -26.51 26.39
C GLU A 472 4.99 -25.96 27.42
N ALA A 473 5.44 -24.71 27.24
CA ALA A 473 6.39 -24.07 28.15
C ALA A 473 5.81 -23.91 29.57
N GLU A 474 4.53 -23.55 29.72
CA GLU A 474 3.86 -23.45 31.03
C GLU A 474 3.71 -24.81 31.72
N ALA A 475 3.38 -25.86 30.95
CA ALA A 475 3.29 -27.22 31.47
C ALA A 475 4.66 -27.73 31.94
N GLU A 476 5.70 -27.52 31.13
CA GLU A 476 7.07 -27.89 31.45
C GLU A 476 7.60 -27.10 32.66
N ALA A 477 7.34 -25.79 32.73
CA ALA A 477 7.70 -24.97 33.88
C ALA A 477 7.05 -25.45 35.18
N LYS A 478 5.75 -25.81 35.16
CA LYS A 478 5.06 -26.37 36.32
C LYS A 478 5.64 -27.73 36.73
N TYR A 479 5.94 -28.59 35.76
CA TYR A 479 6.57 -29.88 36.01
C TYR A 479 7.94 -29.72 36.67
N LEU A 480 8.81 -28.91 36.07
CA LEU A 480 10.14 -28.61 36.60
C LEU A 480 10.07 -27.96 37.98
N GLY A 481 9.11 -27.05 38.21
CA GLY A 481 8.84 -26.47 39.52
C GLY A 481 8.46 -27.53 40.56
N GLY A 482 7.56 -28.45 40.22
CA GLY A 482 7.17 -29.57 41.09
C GLY A 482 8.34 -30.50 41.42
N VAL A 483 9.15 -30.87 40.42
CA VAL A 483 10.37 -31.67 40.61
C VAL A 483 11.38 -30.93 41.48
N GLY A 484 11.54 -29.62 41.28
CA GLY A 484 12.40 -28.77 42.08
C GLY A 484 12.01 -28.77 43.55
N VAL A 485 10.72 -28.56 43.87
CA VAL A 485 10.21 -28.59 45.25
C VAL A 485 10.38 -29.98 45.87
N ALA A 486 10.10 -31.06 45.13
CA ALA A 486 10.29 -32.42 45.63
C ALA A 486 11.75 -32.71 45.97
N ARG A 487 12.67 -32.36 45.07
CA ARG A 487 14.12 -32.50 45.29
C ARG A 487 14.60 -31.63 46.45
N GLN A 488 14.11 -30.39 46.56
CA GLN A 488 14.43 -29.50 47.67
C GLN A 488 13.98 -30.11 49.01
N ARG A 489 12.75 -30.63 49.09
CA ARG A 489 12.23 -31.30 50.30
C ARG A 489 13.06 -32.52 50.68
N GLN A 490 13.47 -33.32 49.69
CA GLN A 490 14.34 -34.47 49.92
C GLN A 490 15.70 -34.03 50.48
N ALA A 491 16.36 -33.05 49.85
CA ALA A 491 17.64 -32.52 50.30
C ALA A 491 17.55 -31.94 51.73
N ILE A 492 16.46 -31.24 52.07
CA ILE A 492 16.21 -30.74 53.44
C ILE A 492 16.07 -31.90 54.42
N THR A 493 15.32 -32.94 54.07
CA THR A 493 15.10 -34.12 54.94
C THR A 493 16.41 -34.87 55.18
N ASP A 494 17.21 -35.04 54.14
CA ASP A 494 18.50 -35.73 54.23
C ASP A 494 19.50 -34.90 55.05
N GLY A 495 19.58 -33.58 54.85
CA GLY A 495 20.40 -32.68 55.66
C GLY A 495 19.97 -32.64 57.14
N LEU A 496 18.66 -32.66 57.43
CA LEU A 496 18.14 -32.77 58.79
C LEU A 496 18.51 -34.10 59.44
N ARG A 497 18.41 -35.22 58.70
CA ARG A 497 18.83 -36.54 59.20
C ARG A 497 20.31 -36.54 59.59
N GLU A 498 21.17 -35.97 58.76
CA GLU A 498 22.60 -35.87 59.02
C GLU A 498 22.89 -34.97 60.24
N ASN A 499 22.20 -33.84 60.36
CA ASN A 499 22.31 -32.96 61.52
C ASN A 499 21.89 -33.67 62.82
N ILE A 500 20.80 -34.43 62.83
CA ILE A 500 20.33 -35.18 64.01
C ILE A 500 21.38 -36.23 64.44
N LEU A 501 21.94 -36.99 63.50
CA LEU A 501 22.98 -37.99 63.80
C LEU A 501 24.24 -37.33 64.38
N ASN A 502 24.70 -36.24 63.77
CA ASN A 502 25.88 -35.51 64.24
C ASN A 502 25.70 -34.88 65.63
N PHE A 503 24.50 -34.39 65.95
CA PHE A 503 24.19 -33.81 67.27
C PHE A 503 24.10 -34.89 68.34
N SER A 504 23.43 -36.00 68.05
CA SER A 504 23.28 -37.14 68.97
C SER A 504 24.63 -37.75 69.38
N HIS A 505 25.63 -37.71 68.51
CA HIS A 505 26.97 -38.24 68.80
C HIS A 505 27.87 -37.29 69.59
N LYS A 506 27.58 -35.97 69.61
CA LYS A 506 28.45 -34.95 70.24
C LYS A 506 27.99 -34.52 71.63
N VAL A 507 26.75 -34.83 72.02
CA VAL A 507 26.18 -34.42 73.31
C VAL A 507 25.54 -35.65 73.97
N GLU A 508 26.23 -36.23 74.97
CA GLU A 508 25.74 -37.41 75.68
C GLU A 508 24.53 -37.05 76.57
N GLY A 509 23.40 -37.73 76.38
CA GLY A 509 22.21 -37.65 77.25
C GLY A 509 20.96 -36.99 76.66
N THR A 510 20.99 -36.50 75.41
CA THR A 510 19.80 -35.92 74.76
C THR A 510 19.02 -36.94 73.93
N SER A 511 17.69 -36.91 74.04
CA SER A 511 16.80 -37.81 73.30
C SER A 511 16.53 -37.26 71.89
N ALA A 512 16.41 -38.15 70.90
CA ALA A 512 16.03 -37.77 69.53
C ALA A 512 14.71 -36.96 69.46
N LYS A 513 13.84 -37.10 70.47
CA LYS A 513 12.62 -36.30 70.62
C LYS A 513 12.91 -34.81 70.91
N GLU A 514 13.87 -34.52 71.78
CA GLU A 514 14.19 -33.15 72.21
C GLU A 514 14.84 -32.35 71.07
N VAL A 515 15.66 -33.02 70.25
CA VAL A 515 16.25 -32.42 69.03
C VAL A 515 15.17 -32.10 68.00
N MET A 516 14.19 -32.99 67.84
CA MET A 516 13.08 -32.77 66.92
C MET A 516 12.16 -31.62 67.38
N ASP A 517 11.90 -31.51 68.68
CA ASP A 517 11.13 -30.40 69.26
C ASP A 517 11.85 -29.05 69.04
N LEU A 518 13.17 -28.99 69.26
CA LEU A 518 13.96 -27.79 68.98
C LEU A 518 13.90 -27.39 67.50
N ILE A 519 14.02 -28.37 66.57
CA ILE A 519 13.90 -28.11 65.13
C ILE A 519 12.51 -27.58 64.78
N MET A 520 11.45 -28.15 65.36
CA MET A 520 10.07 -27.71 65.12
C MET A 520 9.85 -26.27 65.58
N ILE A 521 10.44 -25.89 66.72
CA ILE A 521 10.43 -24.51 67.23
C ILE A 521 11.20 -23.58 66.28
N THR A 522 12.38 -23.98 65.79
CA THR A 522 13.15 -23.15 64.85
C THR A 522 12.41 -22.97 63.51
N GLN A 523 11.82 -24.04 62.95
CA GLN A 523 10.99 -23.93 61.75
C GLN A 523 9.78 -23.04 61.96
N TYR A 524 9.12 -23.12 63.12
CA TYR A 524 8.04 -22.21 63.48
C TYR A 524 8.49 -20.75 63.43
N PHE A 525 9.64 -20.41 64.03
CA PHE A 525 10.17 -19.03 63.96
C PHE A 525 10.65 -18.62 62.57
N ASP A 526 11.23 -19.53 61.79
CA ASP A 526 11.61 -19.25 60.40
C ASP A 526 10.38 -18.99 59.52
N THR A 527 9.29 -19.76 59.70
CA THR A 527 8.03 -19.48 58.99
C THR A 527 7.47 -18.11 59.35
N ILE A 528 7.59 -17.67 60.61
CA ILE A 528 7.19 -16.32 61.04
C ILE A 528 8.08 -15.26 60.40
N LYS A 529 9.39 -15.48 60.34
CA LYS A 529 10.35 -14.56 59.72
C LYS A 529 10.11 -14.41 58.22
N ASP A 530 9.87 -15.50 57.50
CA ASP A 530 9.56 -15.48 56.06
C ASP A 530 8.21 -14.81 55.78
N LEU A 531 7.20 -15.05 56.62
CA LEU A 531 5.92 -14.35 56.53
C LEU A 531 6.08 -12.84 56.77
N GLY A 532 6.92 -12.46 57.73
CA GLY A 532 7.21 -11.06 58.08
C GLY A 532 8.02 -10.32 57.02
N ASN A 533 8.87 -11.01 56.25
CA ASN A 533 9.66 -10.44 55.17
C ASN A 533 8.84 -10.23 53.86
N SER A 534 7.68 -10.87 53.72
CA SER A 534 6.79 -10.65 52.58
C SER A 534 6.00 -9.35 52.76
N SER A 535 6.48 -8.27 52.13
CA SER A 535 6.01 -6.88 52.29
C SER A 535 4.53 -6.60 51.95
N LYS A 536 3.76 -7.59 51.49
CA LYS A 536 2.35 -7.46 51.11
C LYS A 536 1.35 -8.19 52.02
N ASN A 537 1.77 -8.84 53.10
CA ASN A 537 0.87 -9.62 53.95
C ASN A 537 0.23 -8.80 55.08
N THR A 538 -1.10 -8.71 55.08
CA THR A 538 -1.94 -8.24 56.21
C THR A 538 -2.45 -9.43 57.03
N THR A 539 -1.58 -10.40 57.32
CA THR A 539 -1.98 -11.66 57.97
C THR A 539 -1.85 -11.53 59.49
N VAL A 540 -2.96 -11.61 60.22
CA VAL A 540 -2.99 -11.59 61.70
C VAL A 540 -2.85 -13.02 62.21
N PHE A 541 -1.83 -13.28 63.02
CA PHE A 541 -1.64 -14.59 63.68
C PHE A 541 -2.63 -14.75 64.83
N LEU A 542 -3.45 -15.80 64.76
CA LEU A 542 -4.29 -16.24 65.87
C LEU A 542 -3.67 -17.51 66.48
N PRO A 543 -3.18 -17.47 67.73
CA PRO A 543 -2.69 -18.68 68.39
C PRO A 543 -3.85 -19.66 68.58
N HIS A 544 -3.72 -20.86 68.00
CA HIS A 544 -4.72 -21.91 68.13
C HIS A 544 -4.26 -22.90 69.21
N GLY A 545 -4.71 -22.67 70.43
CA GLY A 545 -4.57 -23.62 71.53
C GLY A 545 -5.88 -23.66 72.33
N PRO A 546 -6.31 -24.82 72.84
CA PRO A 546 -7.56 -24.94 73.61
C PRO A 546 -7.62 -24.02 74.85
N GLY A 547 -6.47 -23.57 75.38
CA GLY A 547 -6.39 -22.56 76.44
C GLY A 547 -6.56 -21.11 75.97
N HIS A 548 -6.17 -20.77 74.74
CA HIS A 548 -6.16 -19.40 74.23
C HIS A 548 -7.56 -18.85 73.94
N VAL A 549 -8.54 -19.70 73.61
CA VAL A 549 -9.94 -19.26 73.44
C VAL A 549 -10.51 -18.75 74.77
N ARG A 550 -10.12 -19.36 75.90
CA ARG A 550 -10.49 -18.90 77.24
C ARG A 550 -9.83 -17.57 77.59
N ASP A 551 -8.57 -17.38 77.20
CA ASP A 551 -7.84 -16.14 77.45
C ASP A 551 -8.39 -14.97 76.62
N ILE A 552 -8.72 -15.19 75.35
CA ILE A 552 -9.40 -14.18 74.51
C ILE A 552 -10.79 -13.87 75.09
N SER A 553 -11.55 -14.88 75.50
CA SER A 553 -12.86 -14.68 76.13
C SER A 553 -12.76 -13.88 77.44
N ASN A 554 -11.72 -14.13 78.25
CA ASN A 554 -11.45 -13.38 79.48
C ASN A 554 -11.01 -11.94 79.18
N GLN A 555 -10.16 -11.72 78.18
CA GLN A 555 -9.75 -10.37 77.77
C GLN A 555 -10.93 -9.54 77.25
N ILE A 556 -11.81 -10.14 76.44
CA ILE A 556 -13.04 -9.48 75.98
C ILE A 556 -13.98 -9.17 77.15
N ARG A 557 -14.20 -10.15 78.06
CA ARG A 557 -15.04 -9.95 79.24
C ARG A 557 -14.50 -8.85 80.16
N ASN A 558 -13.20 -8.83 80.41
CA ASN A 558 -12.56 -7.80 81.24
C ASN A 558 -12.63 -6.43 80.57
N GLY A 559 -12.38 -6.34 79.26
CA GLY A 559 -12.53 -5.10 78.51
C GLY A 559 -13.96 -4.56 78.49
N MET A 560 -14.97 -5.44 78.42
CA MET A 560 -16.37 -5.04 78.56
C MET A 560 -16.71 -4.58 79.98
N MET A 561 -16.22 -5.26 81.02
CA MET A 561 -16.43 -4.83 82.41
C MET A 561 -15.74 -3.50 82.72
N GLU A 562 -14.55 -3.27 82.17
CA GLU A 562 -13.80 -2.03 82.30
C GLU A 562 -14.47 -0.88 81.54
N ALA A 563 -15.01 -1.14 80.35
CA ALA A 563 -15.84 -0.18 79.62
C ALA A 563 -17.15 0.16 80.37
N SER A 564 -17.80 -0.83 80.98
CA SER A 564 -18.99 -0.59 81.82
C SER A 564 -18.67 0.18 83.10
N ALA A 565 -17.51 -0.09 83.73
CA ALA A 565 -17.04 0.68 84.89
C ALA A 565 -16.66 2.12 84.52
N ALA A 566 -16.12 2.35 83.32
CA ALA A 566 -15.81 3.68 82.82
C ALA A 566 -17.09 4.50 82.50
N GLN A 567 -18.18 3.86 82.07
CA GLN A 567 -19.46 4.54 81.84
C GLN A 567 -20.13 5.02 83.14
N VAL A 568 -19.93 4.34 84.27
CA VAL A 568 -20.50 4.74 85.58
C VAL A 568 -19.78 5.97 86.17
N ASN A 569 -18.52 6.21 85.81
CA ASN A 569 -17.74 7.36 86.30
C ASN A 569 -17.87 8.63 85.44
N ALA A 570 -18.69 8.61 84.38
CA ALA A 570 -18.84 9.75 83.46
C ALA A 570 -20.10 10.59 83.72
N ASP A 571 -20.97 10.17 84.66
CA ASP A 571 -22.27 10.80 84.96
C ASP A 571 -22.34 11.51 86.33
N ASP A 572 -21.19 11.80 86.97
CA ASP A 572 -21.08 12.66 88.18
C ASP A 572 -20.30 13.97 87.92
#